data_AF-A0AA38M0H2-F1
#
_entry.id   AF-A0AA38M0H2-F1
#
_cell.length_a   1.000
_cell.length_b   1.000
_cell.length_c   1.000
_cell.angle_alpha   90.00
_cell.angle_beta   90.00
_cell.angle_gamma   90.00
#
_symmetry.space_group_name_H-M   'P 1'
#
loop_
_entity.id
_entity.type
_entity.pdbx_description
1 polymer ?
#
loop_
_entity_poly.entity_id
_entity_poly.type
_entity_poly.pdbx_seq_one_letter_code
_entity_poly.pdbx_strand_id
1 'polypeptide(L)'
;MTMGLPPVVLDWETFYDPADKYSLTSMTYEEYVRDPRFQEILCSFYLPEEGEHWHAVGHKNIAAELRALRLHECAMVAHNNNFDGFILRDVHGIEAAEYICTLAMAKPHVGAKQSVSLAKLAELIGLPAKGKEVENVMGMRLEDFTPEGLKRYAAYGQRDDELCWGIFMKFRSFWDDMSMEIMSDTIRCGVVPQFQVDVPLLQGYLPLLEKRQKDLVDELAKDFGMSGEEMSKALGSNPKFAACLERLGVEPPTKVSEKTGKTSYAFAKTDMGFKELLESPDERVVTLCEARMGNKSSIGVSRAQRLIDIGRRGRLPMPLDAF
;
A
#
# COMPACT_ATOMS: atom_id res chain seq x y z
N MET A 1 -16.04 -3.60 25.47
CA MET A 1 -15.99 -4.63 24.41
C MET A 1 -15.68 -4.03 23.03
N THR A 2 -15.42 -2.72 23.00
CA THR A 2 -15.06 -1.72 21.96
C THR A 2 -14.82 -0.44 22.80
N MET A 3 -14.55 0.75 22.25
CA MET A 3 -14.57 1.99 23.06
C MET A 3 -15.99 2.43 23.50
N GLY A 4 -16.87 1.48 23.84
CA GLY A 4 -18.27 1.71 24.21
C GLY A 4 -19.23 1.85 23.03
N LEU A 5 -18.75 1.62 21.81
CA LEU A 5 -19.54 1.72 20.57
C LEU A 5 -20.03 0.33 20.12
N PRO A 6 -21.25 0.20 19.58
CA PRO A 6 -21.74 -1.05 19.03
C PRO A 6 -20.82 -1.52 17.88
N PRO A 7 -20.27 -2.74 17.93
CA PRO A 7 -19.45 -3.29 16.87
C PRO A 7 -20.30 -3.70 15.66
N VAL A 8 -19.80 -3.43 14.46
CA VAL A 8 -20.36 -3.93 13.20
C VAL A 8 -19.22 -4.54 12.41
N VAL A 9 -19.29 -5.84 12.13
CA VAL A 9 -18.30 -6.51 11.28
C VAL A 9 -18.77 -6.42 9.84
N LEU A 10 -17.88 -5.96 8.96
CA LEU A 10 -18.13 -5.81 7.53
C LEU A 10 -16.98 -6.44 6.75
N ASP A 11 -17.33 -7.11 5.66
CA ASP A 11 -16.38 -7.69 4.70
C ASP A 11 -16.92 -7.51 3.28
N TRP A 12 -16.07 -6.98 2.38
CA TRP A 12 -16.43 -6.77 0.98
C TRP A 12 -15.79 -7.81 0.07
N GLU A 13 -16.63 -8.35 -0.80
CA GLU A 13 -16.20 -9.14 -1.93
C GLU A 13 -16.36 -8.33 -3.22
N THR A 14 -15.26 -8.15 -3.94
CA THR A 14 -15.16 -7.25 -5.10
C THR A 14 -14.59 -7.96 -6.31
N PHE A 15 -14.94 -7.51 -7.50
CA PHE A 15 -14.38 -8.02 -8.75
C PHE A 15 -12.86 -7.78 -8.81
N TYR A 16 -12.08 -8.82 -9.11
CA TYR A 16 -10.65 -8.70 -9.40
C TYR A 16 -10.22 -9.65 -10.53
N ASP A 17 -9.21 -9.26 -11.30
CA ASP A 17 -8.60 -10.08 -12.34
C ASP A 17 -7.07 -9.85 -12.41
N PRO A 18 -6.26 -10.77 -11.84
CA PRO A 18 -4.81 -10.72 -11.91
C PRO A 18 -4.24 -10.86 -13.32
N ALA A 19 -4.97 -11.48 -14.26
CA ALA A 19 -4.52 -11.58 -15.66
C ALA A 19 -4.45 -10.19 -16.31
N ASP A 20 -5.39 -9.32 -15.94
CA ASP A 20 -5.46 -7.91 -16.35
C ASP A 20 -4.72 -6.96 -15.41
N LYS A 21 -3.91 -7.49 -14.49
CA LYS A 21 -3.21 -6.76 -13.42
C LYS A 21 -4.16 -5.90 -12.57
N TYR A 22 -5.44 -6.29 -12.49
CA TYR A 22 -6.46 -5.64 -11.68
C TYR A 22 -6.65 -6.41 -10.38
N SER A 23 -5.74 -6.21 -9.43
CA SER A 23 -5.80 -6.85 -8.12
C SER A 23 -5.01 -6.08 -7.08
N LEU A 24 -5.30 -6.33 -5.81
CA LEU A 24 -4.59 -5.74 -4.67
C LEU A 24 -3.11 -6.13 -4.59
N THR A 25 -2.67 -7.15 -5.34
CA THR A 25 -1.23 -7.49 -5.44
C THR A 25 -0.49 -6.62 -6.45
N SER A 26 -1.20 -5.89 -7.31
CA SER A 26 -0.62 -5.06 -8.38
C SER A 26 -0.96 -3.57 -8.26
N MET A 27 -1.95 -3.22 -7.44
CA MET A 27 -2.47 -1.86 -7.30
C MET A 27 -2.55 -1.46 -5.84
N THR A 28 -2.56 -0.14 -5.57
CA THR A 28 -2.91 0.36 -4.23
C THR A 28 -4.42 0.23 -3.99
N TYR A 29 -4.89 0.27 -2.73
CA TYR A 29 -6.33 0.28 -2.44
C TYR A 29 -7.05 1.44 -3.13
N GLU A 30 -6.45 2.62 -3.10
CA GLU A 30 -6.94 3.82 -3.79
C GLU A 30 -7.09 3.60 -5.29
N GLU A 31 -6.05 3.09 -5.92
CA GLU A 31 -6.02 2.91 -7.37
C GLU A 31 -7.02 1.85 -7.78
N TYR A 32 -7.14 0.76 -7.01
CA TYR A 32 -8.06 -0.34 -7.25
C TYR A 32 -9.53 0.10 -7.09
N VAL A 33 -9.87 0.76 -5.98
CA VAL A 33 -11.26 1.14 -5.65
C VAL A 33 -11.76 2.27 -6.56
N ARG A 34 -10.89 3.19 -6.98
CA ARG A 34 -11.26 4.28 -7.89
C ARG A 34 -11.12 3.91 -9.37
N ASP A 35 -10.70 2.70 -9.69
CA ASP A 35 -10.63 2.23 -11.07
C ASP A 35 -12.06 2.04 -11.64
N PRO A 36 -12.33 2.42 -12.90
CA PRO A 36 -13.62 2.18 -13.53
C PRO A 36 -14.07 0.70 -13.57
N ARG A 37 -13.13 -0.25 -13.40
CA ARG A 37 -13.42 -1.69 -13.35
C ARG A 37 -13.98 -2.14 -12.00
N PHE A 38 -13.87 -1.32 -10.94
CA PHE A 38 -14.32 -1.64 -9.60
C PHE A 38 -15.81 -2.00 -9.58
N GLN A 39 -16.12 -3.14 -8.95
CA GLN A 39 -17.49 -3.61 -8.78
C GLN A 39 -17.60 -4.33 -7.44
N GLU A 40 -18.50 -3.84 -6.59
CA GLU A 40 -18.92 -4.57 -5.40
C GLU A 40 -19.81 -5.74 -5.82
N ILE A 41 -19.39 -6.96 -5.51
CA ILE A 41 -20.18 -8.18 -5.77
C ILE A 41 -21.15 -8.36 -4.61
N LEU A 42 -20.63 -8.44 -3.39
CA LEU A 42 -21.42 -8.54 -2.17
C LEU A 42 -20.68 -7.95 -0.98
N CYS A 43 -21.42 -7.65 0.08
CA CYS A 43 -20.89 -7.32 1.39
C CYS A 43 -21.65 -8.13 2.43
N SER A 44 -20.93 -8.72 3.39
CA SER A 44 -21.53 -9.37 4.55
C SER A 44 -21.54 -8.42 5.75
N PHE A 45 -22.56 -8.58 6.59
CA PHE A 45 -22.86 -7.71 7.72
C PHE A 45 -23.11 -8.58 8.94
N TYR A 46 -22.31 -8.40 9.99
CA TYR A 46 -22.51 -9.10 11.24
C TYR A 46 -22.59 -8.13 12.42
N LEU A 47 -23.70 -8.22 13.14
CA LEU A 47 -24.02 -7.51 14.36
C LEU A 47 -23.88 -8.50 15.53
N PRO A 48 -22.69 -8.58 16.16
CA PRO A 48 -22.40 -9.65 17.11
C PRO A 48 -23.12 -9.49 18.44
N GLU A 49 -23.55 -8.29 18.82
CA GLU A 49 -24.32 -8.06 20.07
C GLU A 49 -25.77 -8.57 19.93
N GLU A 50 -26.33 -8.44 18.73
CA GLU A 50 -27.67 -8.89 18.35
C GLU A 50 -27.68 -10.34 17.84
N GLY A 51 -26.53 -10.86 17.41
CA GLY A 51 -26.42 -12.16 16.76
C GLY A 51 -27.01 -12.18 15.34
N GLU A 52 -27.19 -11.01 14.72
CA GLU A 52 -27.76 -10.88 13.38
C GLU A 52 -26.68 -10.89 12.31
N HIS A 53 -26.86 -11.72 11.28
CA HIS A 53 -25.91 -11.90 10.20
C HIS A 53 -26.60 -12.00 8.86
N TRP A 54 -26.27 -11.12 7.93
CA TRP A 54 -26.83 -11.12 6.59
C TRP A 54 -25.80 -10.66 5.55
N HIS A 55 -26.24 -10.54 4.30
CA HIS A 55 -25.42 -10.04 3.20
C HIS A 55 -26.29 -9.23 2.25
N ALA A 56 -25.66 -8.32 1.52
CA ALA A 56 -26.27 -7.62 0.40
C ALA A 56 -25.45 -7.83 -0.86
N VAL A 57 -26.13 -7.95 -2.00
CA VAL A 57 -25.52 -8.21 -3.31
C VAL A 57 -25.61 -6.96 -4.18
N GLY A 58 -24.48 -6.52 -4.71
CA GLY A 58 -24.35 -5.38 -5.60
C GLY A 58 -24.48 -4.03 -4.92
N HIS A 59 -23.83 -3.04 -5.52
CA HIS A 59 -23.67 -1.67 -4.99
C HIS A 59 -24.97 -1.06 -4.40
N LYS A 60 -26.10 -1.15 -5.12
CA LYS A 60 -27.35 -0.51 -4.69
C LYS A 60 -27.89 -1.07 -3.37
N ASN A 61 -27.84 -2.39 -3.19
CA ASN A 61 -28.36 -3.04 -1.99
C ASN A 61 -27.38 -2.85 -0.83
N ILE A 62 -26.08 -2.97 -1.09
CA ILE A 62 -25.03 -2.69 -0.09
C ILE A 62 -25.17 -1.26 0.45
N ALA A 63 -25.34 -0.28 -0.43
CA ALA A 63 -25.54 1.11 -0.03
C ALA A 63 -26.85 1.35 0.74
N ALA A 64 -27.87 0.51 0.58
CA ALA A 64 -29.11 0.61 1.34
C ALA A 64 -28.91 0.11 2.78
N GLU A 65 -28.28 -1.05 2.95
CA GLU A 65 -27.95 -1.63 4.25
C GLU A 65 -27.01 -0.72 5.06
N LEU A 66 -25.93 -0.22 4.45
CA LEU A 66 -24.96 0.65 5.12
C LEU A 66 -25.58 1.94 5.66
N ARG A 67 -26.57 2.52 4.95
CA ARG A 67 -27.28 3.72 5.41
C ARG A 67 -28.17 3.44 6.61
N ALA A 68 -28.69 2.22 6.75
CA ALA A 68 -29.53 1.83 7.87
C ALA A 68 -28.73 1.64 9.17
N LEU A 69 -27.47 1.20 9.07
CA LEU A 69 -26.63 0.82 10.21
C LEU A 69 -26.08 1.98 11.06
N ARG A 70 -26.25 3.24 10.62
CA ARG A 70 -25.75 4.44 11.33
C ARG A 70 -24.29 4.32 11.78
N LEU A 71 -23.40 3.85 10.90
CA LEU A 71 -22.01 3.52 11.24
C LEU A 71 -21.19 4.67 11.88
N HIS A 72 -21.61 5.93 11.72
CA HIS A 72 -21.06 7.09 12.43
C HIS A 72 -21.23 7.04 13.96
N GLU A 73 -21.95 6.04 14.49
CA GLU A 73 -22.11 5.72 15.91
C GLU A 73 -21.58 4.33 16.25
N CYS A 74 -20.93 3.63 15.32
CA CYS A 74 -20.52 2.24 15.46
C CYS A 74 -19.00 2.05 15.31
N ALA A 75 -18.49 0.97 15.89
CA ALA A 75 -17.13 0.50 15.65
C ALA A 75 -17.13 -0.49 14.47
N MET A 76 -16.59 -0.07 13.33
CA MET A 76 -16.42 -0.95 12.17
C MET A 76 -15.25 -1.91 12.42
N VAL A 77 -15.53 -3.20 12.42
CA VAL A 77 -14.54 -4.27 12.56
C VAL A 77 -14.35 -4.94 11.20
N ALA A 78 -13.11 -5.06 10.74
CA ALA A 78 -12.79 -5.76 9.50
C ALA A 78 -11.41 -6.43 9.58
N HIS A 79 -11.19 -7.45 8.75
CA HIS A 79 -9.88 -8.08 8.61
C HIS A 79 -9.15 -7.44 7.42
N ASN A 80 -8.22 -6.52 7.70
CA ASN A 80 -7.63 -5.58 6.74
C ASN A 80 -8.51 -4.33 6.45
N ASN A 81 -8.93 -3.65 7.52
CA ASN A 81 -9.82 -2.49 7.47
C ASN A 81 -9.32 -1.31 6.58
N ASN A 82 -8.03 -1.24 6.25
CA ASN A 82 -7.55 -0.25 5.26
C ASN A 82 -8.17 -0.44 3.86
N PHE A 83 -8.66 -1.63 3.53
CA PHE A 83 -9.37 -1.89 2.28
C PHE A 83 -10.87 -1.63 2.43
N ASP A 84 -11.56 -2.37 3.31
CA ASP A 84 -13.01 -2.26 3.52
C ASP A 84 -13.43 -0.85 3.98
N GLY A 85 -12.67 -0.26 4.91
CA GLY A 85 -12.88 1.10 5.38
C GLY A 85 -12.68 2.15 4.27
N PHE A 86 -11.77 1.90 3.31
CA PHE A 86 -11.61 2.77 2.15
C PHE A 86 -12.81 2.67 1.21
N ILE A 87 -13.36 1.48 0.98
CA ILE A 87 -14.62 1.31 0.21
C ILE A 87 -15.76 2.05 0.91
N LEU A 88 -15.95 1.83 2.23
CA LEU A 88 -16.99 2.50 3.01
C LEU A 88 -16.95 4.02 2.84
N ARG A 89 -15.75 4.60 2.89
CA ARG A 89 -15.58 6.04 2.81
C ARG A 89 -15.61 6.60 1.40
N ASP A 90 -14.85 6.02 0.48
CA ASP A 90 -14.64 6.57 -0.87
C ASP A 90 -15.84 6.27 -1.79
N VAL A 91 -16.47 5.10 -1.66
CA VAL A 91 -17.60 4.67 -2.49
C VAL A 91 -18.94 5.09 -1.88
N HIS A 92 -19.13 4.88 -0.58
CA HIS A 92 -20.41 5.14 0.09
C HIS A 92 -20.49 6.47 0.83
N GLY A 93 -19.37 7.19 0.98
CA GLY A 93 -19.33 8.47 1.67
C GLY A 93 -19.55 8.38 3.18
N ILE A 94 -19.44 7.18 3.76
CA ILE A 94 -19.72 6.92 5.17
C ILE A 94 -18.41 6.86 5.96
N GLU A 95 -18.42 7.40 7.16
CA GLU A 95 -17.29 7.34 8.09
C GLU A 95 -17.78 6.70 9.39
N ALA A 96 -17.08 5.65 9.85
CA ALA A 96 -17.41 4.97 11.09
C ALA A 96 -16.94 5.78 12.31
N ALA A 97 -17.55 5.58 13.49
CA ALA A 97 -17.11 6.21 14.73
C ALA A 97 -15.74 5.68 15.20
N GLU A 98 -15.47 4.40 14.96
CA GLU A 98 -14.20 3.74 15.28
C GLU A 98 -13.88 2.73 14.16
N TYR A 99 -12.60 2.63 13.80
CA TYR A 99 -12.10 1.60 12.87
C TYR A 99 -11.23 0.60 13.60
N ILE A 100 -11.56 -0.69 13.50
CA ILE A 100 -10.86 -1.79 14.16
C ILE A 100 -10.36 -2.79 13.11
N CYS A 101 -9.07 -3.08 13.11
CA CYS A 101 -8.44 -4.01 12.16
C CYS A 101 -7.89 -5.24 12.88
N THR A 102 -8.53 -6.39 12.69
CA THR A 102 -8.12 -7.64 13.38
C THR A 102 -6.77 -8.16 12.90
N LEU A 103 -6.37 -7.84 11.67
CA LEU A 103 -5.03 -8.09 11.15
C LEU A 103 -3.98 -7.28 11.93
N ALA A 104 -4.21 -5.97 12.10
CA ALA A 104 -3.31 -5.08 12.85
C ALA A 104 -3.24 -5.49 14.33
N MET A 105 -4.37 -5.90 14.91
CA MET A 105 -4.43 -6.43 16.28
C MET A 105 -3.53 -7.66 16.47
N ALA A 106 -3.53 -8.58 15.52
CA ALA A 106 -2.79 -9.84 15.66
C ALA A 106 -1.28 -9.70 15.42
N LYS A 107 -0.88 -8.77 14.54
CA LYS A 107 0.51 -8.68 14.04
C LYS A 107 1.59 -8.55 15.14
N PRO A 108 1.43 -7.73 16.20
CA PRO A 108 2.38 -7.68 17.31
C PRO A 108 2.55 -9.00 18.06
N HIS A 109 1.56 -9.88 18.03
CA HIS A 109 1.53 -11.12 18.82
C HIS A 109 2.01 -12.36 18.05
N VAL A 110 1.86 -12.38 16.72
CA VAL A 110 2.23 -13.53 15.88
C VAL A 110 3.67 -13.41 15.35
N GLY A 111 4.19 -12.18 15.29
CA GLY A 111 5.59 -11.88 14.93
C GLY A 111 5.80 -11.66 13.43
N ALA A 112 6.80 -10.84 13.09
CA ALA A 112 6.96 -10.22 11.77
C ALA A 112 7.14 -11.16 10.56
N LYS A 113 7.43 -12.45 10.78
CA LYS A 113 7.68 -13.43 9.71
C LYS A 113 6.52 -14.40 9.46
N GLN A 114 5.46 -14.32 10.25
CA GLN A 114 4.33 -15.21 10.16
C GLN A 114 3.18 -14.57 9.38
N SER A 115 2.40 -15.39 8.67
CA SER A 115 1.20 -14.91 7.99
C SER A 115 0.13 -14.52 9.01
N VAL A 116 -0.44 -13.33 8.83
CA VAL A 116 -1.55 -12.80 9.62
C VAL A 116 -2.87 -12.79 8.82
N SER A 117 -2.96 -13.61 7.76
CA SER A 117 -4.22 -13.77 7.03
C SER A 117 -5.29 -14.40 7.92
N LEU A 118 -6.56 -14.05 7.65
CA LEU A 118 -7.72 -14.49 8.43
C LEU A 118 -7.71 -16.00 8.70
N ALA A 119 -7.53 -16.80 7.66
CA ALA A 119 -7.49 -18.25 7.76
C ALA A 119 -6.32 -18.76 8.64
N LYS A 120 -5.15 -18.13 8.55
CA LYS A 120 -3.97 -18.52 9.33
C LYS A 120 -4.10 -18.13 10.80
N LEU A 121 -4.69 -16.97 11.08
CA LEU A 121 -4.99 -16.57 12.45
C LEU A 121 -6.08 -17.44 13.07
N ALA A 122 -7.14 -17.74 12.33
CA ALA A 122 -8.20 -18.65 12.77
C ALA A 122 -7.64 -20.03 13.16
N GLU A 123 -6.78 -20.60 12.30
CA GLU A 123 -6.05 -21.85 12.58
C GLU A 123 -5.18 -21.73 13.85
N LEU A 124 -4.37 -20.67 13.95
CA LEU A 124 -3.44 -20.45 15.06
C LEU A 124 -4.15 -20.38 16.42
N ILE A 125 -5.32 -19.74 16.49
CA ILE A 125 -6.05 -19.53 17.74
C ILE A 125 -7.15 -20.58 17.99
N GLY A 126 -7.29 -21.57 17.10
CA GLY A 126 -8.21 -22.70 17.25
C GLY A 126 -9.68 -22.37 16.95
N LEU A 127 -9.95 -21.37 16.09
CA LEU A 127 -11.30 -21.15 15.57
C LEU A 127 -11.68 -22.27 14.59
N PRO A 128 -12.98 -22.57 14.41
CA PRO A 128 -13.39 -23.61 13.47
C PRO A 128 -12.91 -23.27 12.06
N ALA A 129 -12.58 -24.29 11.27
CA ALA A 129 -11.95 -24.08 9.97
C ALA A 129 -12.82 -23.21 9.05
N LYS A 130 -12.14 -22.44 8.19
CA LYS A 130 -12.77 -21.79 7.04
C LYS A 130 -13.35 -22.89 6.15
N GLY A 131 -14.65 -22.81 5.84
CA GLY A 131 -15.29 -23.75 4.92
C GLY A 131 -14.48 -23.84 3.63
N LYS A 132 -14.32 -25.05 3.08
CA LYS A 132 -13.66 -25.20 1.79
C LYS A 132 -14.62 -24.81 0.68
N GLU A 133 -14.10 -24.03 -0.26
CA GLU A 133 -14.64 -23.76 -1.60
C GLU A 133 -15.64 -22.60 -1.73
N VAL A 134 -15.10 -21.42 -2.00
CA VAL A 134 -15.65 -20.67 -3.14
C VAL A 134 -15.00 -21.25 -4.38
N GLU A 135 -15.79 -21.52 -5.42
CA GLU A 135 -15.27 -21.75 -6.78
C GLU A 135 -14.33 -20.59 -7.15
N ASN A 136 -13.40 -20.80 -8.08
CA ASN A 136 -12.49 -19.73 -8.48
C ASN A 136 -13.29 -18.55 -9.09
N VAL A 137 -13.50 -17.49 -8.29
CA VAL A 137 -14.24 -16.26 -8.68
C VAL A 137 -13.36 -15.23 -9.39
N MET A 138 -12.09 -15.54 -9.59
CA MET A 138 -11.15 -14.67 -10.29
C MET A 138 -11.65 -14.36 -11.70
N GLY A 139 -11.75 -13.08 -12.03
CA GLY A 139 -12.25 -12.61 -13.32
C GLY A 139 -13.78 -12.67 -13.47
N MET A 140 -14.53 -13.06 -12.43
CA MET A 140 -16.00 -13.09 -12.48
C MET A 140 -16.60 -11.78 -11.96
N ARG A 141 -17.38 -11.11 -12.81
CA ARG A 141 -18.22 -9.98 -12.42
C ARG A 141 -19.54 -10.46 -11.82
N LEU A 142 -20.26 -9.57 -11.14
CA LEU A 142 -21.55 -9.88 -10.50
C LEU A 142 -22.53 -10.58 -11.46
N GLU A 143 -22.58 -10.15 -12.71
CA GLU A 143 -23.42 -10.70 -13.77
C GLU A 143 -23.05 -12.14 -14.20
N ASP A 144 -21.83 -12.60 -13.90
CA ASP A 144 -21.36 -13.94 -14.26
C ASP A 144 -21.79 -15.00 -13.23
N PHE A 145 -22.32 -14.58 -12.08
CA PHE A 145 -22.71 -15.52 -11.03
C PHE A 145 -24.12 -16.07 -11.23
N THR A 146 -24.27 -17.37 -10.99
CA THR A 146 -25.58 -17.99 -10.77
C THR A 146 -26.14 -17.59 -9.40
N PRO A 147 -27.47 -17.62 -9.20
CA PRO A 147 -28.06 -17.38 -7.88
C PRO A 147 -27.51 -18.31 -6.79
N GLU A 148 -27.25 -19.57 -7.11
CA GLU A 148 -26.63 -20.54 -6.20
C GLU A 148 -25.16 -20.23 -5.92
N GLY A 149 -24.43 -19.77 -6.94
CA GLY A 149 -23.04 -19.30 -6.80
C GLY A 149 -22.94 -18.09 -5.87
N LEU A 150 -23.80 -17.10 -6.03
CA LEU A 150 -23.88 -15.94 -5.13
C LEU A 150 -24.21 -16.35 -3.70
N LYS A 151 -25.14 -17.28 -3.50
CA LYS A 151 -25.46 -17.80 -2.16
C LYS A 151 -24.25 -18.48 -1.50
N ARG A 152 -23.47 -19.26 -2.24
CA ARG A 152 -22.23 -19.88 -1.74
C ARG A 152 -21.18 -18.82 -1.39
N TYR A 153 -21.00 -17.83 -2.26
CA TYR A 153 -20.03 -16.77 -2.03
C TYR A 153 -20.41 -15.89 -0.83
N ALA A 154 -21.70 -15.57 -0.69
CA ALA A 154 -22.23 -14.87 0.48
C ALA A 154 -22.00 -15.65 1.78
N ALA A 155 -22.26 -16.97 1.79
CA ALA A 155 -22.00 -17.80 2.97
C ALA A 155 -20.51 -17.84 3.34
N TYR A 156 -19.61 -17.69 2.36
CA TYR A 156 -18.18 -17.56 2.61
C TYR A 156 -17.83 -16.24 3.27
N GLY A 157 -18.32 -15.09 2.77
CA GLY A 157 -18.08 -13.78 3.41
C GLY A 157 -18.64 -13.74 4.84
N GLN A 158 -19.83 -14.32 5.04
CA GLN A 158 -20.39 -14.47 6.39
C GLN A 158 -19.49 -15.33 7.30
N ARG A 159 -18.92 -16.42 6.79
CA ARG A 159 -17.96 -17.21 7.57
C ARG A 159 -16.71 -16.40 7.92
N ASP A 160 -16.27 -15.52 7.04
CA ASP A 160 -15.12 -14.65 7.28
C ASP A 160 -15.43 -13.59 8.35
N ASP A 161 -16.64 -13.03 8.41
CA ASP A 161 -17.07 -12.15 9.51
C ASP A 161 -17.02 -12.85 10.87
N GLU A 162 -17.51 -14.10 10.96
CA GLU A 162 -17.48 -14.89 12.20
C GLU A 162 -16.04 -15.12 12.67
N LEU A 163 -15.14 -15.43 11.73
CA LEU A 163 -13.72 -15.60 12.02
C LEU A 163 -13.07 -14.28 12.44
N CYS A 164 -13.41 -13.19 11.75
CA CYS A 164 -12.93 -11.84 12.07
C CYS A 164 -13.33 -11.47 13.50
N TRP A 165 -14.61 -11.67 13.87
CA TRP A 165 -15.10 -11.44 15.21
C TRP A 165 -14.41 -12.34 16.25
N GLY A 166 -14.22 -13.62 15.96
CA GLY A 166 -13.49 -14.54 16.85
C GLY A 166 -12.05 -14.09 17.09
N ILE A 167 -11.36 -13.59 16.07
CA ILE A 167 -10.01 -13.03 16.18
C ILE A 167 -10.05 -11.74 17.02
N PHE A 168 -10.98 -10.82 16.74
CA PHE A 168 -11.17 -9.63 17.57
C PHE A 168 -11.33 -10.00 19.04
N MET A 169 -12.20 -10.96 19.36
CA MET A 169 -12.45 -11.38 20.73
C MET A 169 -11.23 -12.00 21.41
N LYS A 170 -10.41 -12.74 20.65
CA LYS A 170 -9.17 -13.31 21.17
C LYS A 170 -8.14 -12.23 21.51
N PHE A 171 -7.99 -11.23 20.64
CA PHE A 171 -6.92 -10.24 20.77
C PHE A 171 -7.32 -8.99 21.58
N ARG A 172 -8.60 -8.65 21.69
CA ARG A 172 -9.07 -7.40 22.32
C ARG A 172 -8.57 -7.19 23.74
N SER A 173 -8.36 -8.27 24.50
CA SER A 173 -7.84 -8.19 25.88
C SER A 173 -6.39 -7.71 25.99
N PHE A 174 -5.61 -7.76 24.91
CA PHE A 174 -4.22 -7.29 24.88
C PHE A 174 -4.08 -5.82 24.46
N TRP A 175 -5.17 -5.18 24.05
CA TRP A 175 -5.20 -3.81 23.57
C TRP A 175 -5.94 -2.94 24.57
N ASP A 176 -5.27 -1.93 25.12
CA ASP A 176 -5.92 -0.89 25.90
C ASP A 176 -6.69 0.09 25.00
N ASP A 177 -7.56 0.91 25.60
CA ASP A 177 -8.44 1.81 24.85
C ASP A 177 -7.64 2.88 24.07
N MET A 178 -6.50 3.33 24.60
CA MET A 178 -5.61 4.26 23.89
C MET A 178 -5.01 3.62 22.63
N SER A 179 -4.62 2.35 22.70
CA SER A 179 -4.08 1.61 21.56
C SER A 179 -5.15 1.35 20.50
N MET A 180 -6.40 1.15 20.92
CA MET A 180 -7.55 1.06 20.01
C MET A 180 -7.82 2.39 19.29
N GLU A 181 -7.78 3.51 20.02
CA GLU A 181 -7.93 4.86 19.46
C GLU A 181 -6.83 5.17 18.43
N ILE A 182 -5.56 4.92 18.79
CA ILE A 182 -4.42 5.10 17.87
C ILE A 182 -4.58 4.23 16.62
N MET A 183 -5.04 2.99 16.75
CA MET A 183 -5.31 2.13 15.60
C MET A 183 -6.38 2.74 14.68
N SER A 184 -7.50 3.17 15.25
CA SER A 184 -8.58 3.82 14.51
C SER A 184 -8.06 5.05 13.76
N ASP A 185 -7.33 5.94 14.43
CA ASP A 185 -6.75 7.14 13.83
C ASP A 185 -5.72 6.82 12.74
N THR A 186 -4.91 5.77 12.95
CA THR A 186 -3.96 5.29 11.94
C THR A 186 -4.68 4.81 10.69
N ILE A 187 -5.76 4.03 10.84
CA ILE A 187 -6.59 3.57 9.73
C ILE A 187 -7.24 4.77 9.02
N ARG A 188 -7.77 5.76 9.77
CA ARG A 188 -8.34 7.00 9.19
C ARG A 188 -7.36 7.73 8.26
N CYS A 189 -6.07 7.71 8.56
CA CYS A 189 -5.06 8.34 7.69
C CYS A 189 -5.06 7.72 6.28
N GLY A 190 -5.36 6.42 6.15
CA GLY A 190 -5.52 5.72 4.89
C GLY A 190 -6.93 5.79 4.30
N VAL A 191 -7.97 5.64 5.12
CA VAL A 191 -9.36 5.46 4.63
C VAL A 191 -10.15 6.76 4.50
N VAL A 192 -9.76 7.83 5.17
CA VAL A 192 -10.41 9.15 5.12
C VAL A 192 -9.48 10.18 4.46
N PRO A 193 -9.26 10.11 3.13
CA PRO A 193 -8.30 10.98 2.46
C PRO A 193 -8.75 12.46 2.51
N GLN A 194 -7.91 13.32 3.09
CA GLN A 194 -8.16 14.76 3.22
C GLN A 194 -7.27 15.61 2.30
N PHE A 195 -6.12 15.09 1.89
CA PHE A 195 -5.13 15.87 1.13
C PHE A 195 -5.52 15.96 -0.34
N GLN A 196 -5.53 17.19 -0.88
CA GLN A 196 -5.67 17.43 -2.30
C GLN A 196 -4.28 17.69 -2.90
N VAL A 197 -3.93 16.93 -3.94
CA VAL A 197 -2.69 17.16 -4.67
C VAL A 197 -2.86 18.35 -5.60
N ASP A 198 -1.92 19.30 -5.56
CA ASP A 198 -1.82 20.37 -6.56
C ASP A 198 -1.23 19.80 -7.86
N VAL A 199 -2.11 19.22 -8.67
CA VAL A 199 -1.74 18.60 -9.95
C VAL A 199 -1.09 19.60 -10.91
N PRO A 200 -1.62 20.82 -11.13
CA PRO A 200 -0.99 21.83 -11.98
C PRO A 200 0.45 22.18 -11.56
N LEU A 201 0.70 22.36 -10.26
CA LEU A 201 2.03 22.64 -9.74
C LEU A 201 3.01 21.51 -10.08
N LEU A 202 2.61 20.25 -9.83
CA LEU A 202 3.45 19.09 -10.13
C LEU A 202 3.69 18.91 -11.63
N GLN A 203 2.69 19.16 -12.46
CA GLN A 203 2.83 19.12 -13.93
C GLN A 203 3.79 20.20 -14.44
N GLY A 204 3.83 21.39 -13.82
CA GLY A 204 4.82 22.41 -14.12
C GLY A 204 6.22 22.08 -13.59
N TYR A 205 6.29 21.39 -12.46
CA TYR A 205 7.56 21.02 -11.81
C TYR A 205 8.26 19.82 -12.47
N LEU A 206 7.49 18.87 -13.01
CA LEU A 206 8.04 17.62 -13.57
C LEU A 206 9.04 17.87 -14.72
N PRO A 207 8.74 18.72 -15.73
CA PRO A 207 9.71 19.04 -16.78
C PRO A 207 10.94 19.78 -16.25
N LEU A 208 10.80 20.58 -15.18
CA LEU A 208 11.93 21.26 -14.55
C LEU A 208 12.87 20.27 -13.86
N LEU A 209 12.33 19.23 -13.22
CA LEU A 209 13.12 18.15 -12.64
C LEU A 209 13.88 17.38 -13.72
N GLU A 210 13.19 16.97 -14.79
CA GLU A 210 13.80 16.25 -15.91
C GLU A 210 14.88 17.10 -16.60
N LYS A 211 14.59 18.39 -16.81
CA LYS A 211 15.55 19.32 -17.39
C LYS A 211 16.79 19.48 -16.50
N ARG A 212 16.63 19.70 -15.19
CA ARG A 212 17.78 19.80 -14.26
C ARG A 212 18.65 18.55 -14.29
N GLN A 213 18.04 17.36 -14.34
CA GLN A 213 18.80 16.11 -14.45
C GLN A 213 19.55 16.03 -15.78
N LYS A 214 18.91 16.40 -16.88
CA LYS A 214 19.53 16.40 -18.20
C LYS A 214 20.66 17.42 -18.32
N ASP A 215 20.45 18.65 -17.87
CA ASP A 215 21.44 19.73 -17.91
C ASP A 215 22.72 19.31 -17.17
N LEU A 216 22.59 18.71 -15.98
CA LEU A 216 23.72 18.18 -15.20
C LEU A 216 24.48 17.06 -15.92
N VAL A 217 23.77 16.15 -16.59
CA VAL A 217 24.39 15.07 -17.39
C VAL A 217 25.11 15.65 -18.60
N ASP A 218 24.51 16.62 -19.29
CA ASP A 218 25.08 17.26 -20.47
C ASP A 218 26.32 18.13 -20.11
N GLU A 219 26.34 18.76 -18.94
CA GLU A 219 27.51 19.47 -18.41
C GLU A 219 28.66 18.50 -18.11
N LEU A 220 28.41 17.43 -17.35
CA LEU A 220 29.42 16.40 -17.11
C LEU A 220 29.89 15.73 -18.40
N ALA A 221 29.00 15.52 -19.36
CA ALA A 221 29.37 14.94 -20.65
C ALA A 221 30.42 15.81 -21.37
N LYS A 222 30.30 17.13 -21.32
CA LYS A 222 31.31 18.05 -21.89
C LYS A 222 32.64 17.94 -21.18
N ASP A 223 32.65 17.93 -19.84
CA ASP A 223 33.88 17.84 -19.04
C ASP A 223 34.64 16.52 -19.28
N PHE A 224 33.88 15.44 -19.49
CA PHE A 224 34.45 14.13 -19.80
C PHE A 224 34.69 13.91 -21.30
N GLY A 225 34.30 14.83 -22.18
CA GLY A 225 34.44 14.69 -23.63
C GLY A 225 33.61 13.53 -24.20
N MET A 226 32.42 13.32 -23.64
CA MET A 226 31.46 12.26 -23.99
C MET A 226 30.17 12.88 -24.50
N SER A 227 29.32 12.08 -25.16
CA SER A 227 27.91 12.46 -25.38
C SER A 227 27.09 12.31 -24.10
N GLY A 228 25.95 13.02 -24.01
CA GLY A 228 25.04 12.90 -22.86
C GLY A 228 24.53 11.47 -22.63
N GLU A 229 24.28 10.71 -23.71
CA GLU A 229 23.87 9.30 -23.60
C GLU A 229 24.99 8.42 -23.03
N GLU A 230 26.23 8.62 -23.47
CA GLU A 230 27.40 7.91 -22.93
C GLU A 230 27.63 8.25 -21.46
N MET A 231 27.47 9.52 -21.09
CA MET A 231 27.58 9.97 -19.70
C MET A 231 26.47 9.36 -18.83
N SER A 232 25.22 9.35 -19.28
CA SER A 232 24.12 8.68 -18.57
C SER A 232 24.39 7.18 -18.37
N LYS A 233 24.90 6.49 -19.40
CA LYS A 233 25.33 5.08 -19.29
C LYS A 233 26.51 4.91 -18.32
N ALA A 234 27.42 5.88 -18.25
CA ALA A 234 28.53 5.86 -17.31
C ALA A 234 28.05 6.01 -15.86
N LEU A 235 27.17 6.98 -15.60
CA LEU A 235 26.54 7.21 -14.30
C LEU A 235 25.70 6.01 -13.83
N GLY A 236 25.05 5.28 -14.73
CA GLY A 236 24.22 4.11 -14.40
C GLY A 236 24.99 2.82 -14.07
N SER A 237 26.20 2.66 -14.61
CA SER A 237 26.98 1.42 -14.51
C SER A 237 28.11 1.53 -13.48
N ASN A 238 28.20 0.61 -12.53
CA ASN A 238 29.24 0.69 -11.48
C ASN A 238 30.66 0.73 -12.05
N PRO A 239 31.07 -0.15 -12.98
CA PRO A 239 32.42 -0.09 -13.56
C PRO A 239 32.72 1.20 -14.32
N LYS A 240 31.74 1.74 -15.06
CA LYS A 240 31.95 2.98 -15.83
C LYS A 240 32.02 4.21 -14.92
N PHE A 241 31.21 4.23 -13.85
CA PHE A 241 31.29 5.28 -12.84
C PHE A 241 32.62 5.26 -12.08
N ALA A 242 33.15 4.07 -11.78
CA ALA A 242 34.48 3.91 -11.20
C ALA A 242 35.57 4.54 -12.11
N ALA A 243 35.51 4.28 -13.41
CA ALA A 243 36.44 4.90 -14.37
C ALA A 243 36.31 6.45 -14.42
N CYS A 244 35.11 6.99 -14.23
CA CYS A 244 34.93 8.44 -14.11
C CYS A 244 35.59 9.01 -12.86
N LEU A 245 35.49 8.33 -11.71
CA LEU A 245 36.17 8.72 -10.47
C LEU A 245 37.70 8.66 -10.61
N GLU A 246 38.21 7.60 -11.21
CA GLU A 246 39.65 7.43 -11.46
C GLU A 246 40.20 8.56 -12.35
N ARG A 247 39.44 9.00 -13.36
CA ARG A 247 39.81 10.13 -14.21
C ARG A 247 39.83 11.47 -13.46
N LEU A 248 39.05 11.61 -12.38
CA LEU A 248 39.13 12.75 -11.46
C LEU A 248 40.23 12.59 -10.41
N GLY A 249 40.99 11.49 -10.43
CA GLY A 249 42.07 11.20 -9.49
C GLY A 249 41.59 10.61 -8.16
N VAL A 250 40.37 10.08 -8.09
CA VAL A 250 39.80 9.49 -6.89
C VAL A 250 39.74 7.97 -7.02
N GLU A 251 40.26 7.26 -6.02
CA GLU A 251 40.15 5.80 -5.96
C GLU A 251 38.69 5.38 -5.68
N PRO A 252 38.09 4.53 -6.52
CA PRO A 252 36.71 4.10 -6.32
C PRO A 252 36.52 3.30 -5.02
N PRO A 253 35.64 3.72 -4.09
CA PRO A 253 35.43 3.00 -2.84
C PRO A 253 34.83 1.61 -3.08
N THR A 254 35.32 0.62 -2.33
CA THR A 254 34.86 -0.78 -2.39
C THR A 254 34.42 -1.29 -1.02
N LYS A 255 33.61 -2.34 -1.02
CA LYS A 255 33.14 -3.07 0.16
C LYS A 255 33.08 -4.56 -0.11
N VAL A 256 33.26 -5.36 0.93
CA VAL A 256 33.02 -6.81 0.88
C VAL A 256 31.54 -7.06 1.11
N SER A 257 30.89 -7.74 0.17
CA SER A 257 29.48 -8.12 0.31
C SER A 257 29.31 -9.23 1.33
N GLU A 258 28.56 -8.97 2.41
CA GLU A 258 28.25 -9.97 3.45
C GLU A 258 27.57 -11.24 2.88
N LYS A 259 26.80 -11.09 1.80
CA LYS A 259 26.09 -12.22 1.15
C LYS A 259 26.97 -13.10 0.28
N THR A 260 28.00 -12.53 -0.34
CA THR A 260 28.76 -13.22 -1.40
C THR A 260 30.25 -13.36 -1.10
N GLY A 261 30.77 -12.66 -0.08
CA GLY A 261 32.19 -12.60 0.26
C GLY A 261 33.07 -11.93 -0.80
N LYS A 262 32.47 -11.37 -1.86
CA LYS A 262 33.20 -10.74 -2.97
C LYS A 262 33.30 -9.23 -2.78
N THR A 263 34.43 -8.67 -3.20
CA THR A 263 34.61 -7.21 -3.29
C THR A 263 33.68 -6.64 -4.36
N SER A 264 32.97 -5.58 -4.00
CA SER A 264 32.04 -4.84 -4.85
C SER A 264 32.18 -3.35 -4.60
N TYR A 265 31.78 -2.50 -5.54
CA TYR A 265 31.84 -1.05 -5.33
C TYR A 265 30.85 -0.57 -4.26
N ALA A 266 31.33 0.33 -3.40
CA ALA A 266 30.55 0.95 -2.33
C ALA A 266 29.87 2.23 -2.85
N PHE A 267 28.98 2.09 -3.84
CA PHE A 267 28.28 3.19 -4.50
C PHE A 267 26.79 3.31 -4.16
N ALA A 268 26.30 2.61 -3.14
CA ALA A 268 24.93 2.80 -2.67
C ALA A 268 24.83 4.03 -1.77
N LYS A 269 23.66 4.68 -1.72
CA LYS A 269 23.42 5.87 -0.89
C LYS A 269 23.71 5.65 0.60
N THR A 270 23.58 4.41 1.06
CA THR A 270 23.84 4.01 2.45
C THR A 270 25.30 3.65 2.71
N ASP A 271 26.11 3.47 1.67
CA ASP A 271 27.51 3.06 1.82
C ASP A 271 28.36 4.23 2.32
N MET A 272 29.22 3.98 3.30
CA MET A 272 30.08 5.01 3.89
C MET A 272 31.01 5.65 2.85
N GLY A 273 31.68 4.84 2.03
CA GLY A 273 32.56 5.36 0.98
C GLY A 273 31.85 6.25 -0.04
N PHE A 274 30.55 6.04 -0.31
CA PHE A 274 29.80 6.95 -1.20
C PHE A 274 29.43 8.27 -0.51
N LYS A 275 29.16 8.24 0.79
CA LYS A 275 28.91 9.46 1.58
C LYS A 275 30.16 10.33 1.67
N GLU A 276 31.32 9.71 1.85
CA GLU A 276 32.62 10.41 1.86
C GLU A 276 32.88 11.12 0.51
N LEU A 277 32.52 10.50 -0.62
CA LEU A 277 32.63 11.15 -1.93
C LEU A 277 31.72 12.38 -2.08
N LEU A 278 30.53 12.37 -1.47
CA LEU A 278 29.60 13.50 -1.47
C LEU A 278 30.07 14.65 -0.57
N GLU A 279 30.96 14.37 0.38
CA GLU A 279 31.59 15.35 1.27
C GLU A 279 33.02 15.72 0.82
N SER A 280 33.41 15.30 -0.39
CA SER A 280 34.73 15.57 -0.96
C SER A 280 34.98 17.08 -1.11
N PRO A 281 36.21 17.56 -0.83
CA PRO A 281 36.58 18.95 -1.09
C PRO A 281 36.70 19.28 -2.60
N ASP A 282 36.76 18.28 -3.48
CA ASP A 282 36.73 18.47 -4.93
C ASP A 282 35.28 18.52 -5.43
N GLU A 283 34.81 19.71 -5.78
CA GLU A 283 33.45 19.96 -6.28
C GLU A 283 33.08 19.09 -7.50
N ARG A 284 34.06 18.69 -8.32
CA ARG A 284 33.82 17.83 -9.50
C ARG A 284 33.41 16.42 -9.09
N VAL A 285 33.99 15.93 -8.00
CA VAL A 285 33.68 14.60 -7.43
C VAL A 285 32.27 14.62 -6.83
N VAL A 286 31.93 15.69 -6.09
CA VAL A 286 30.59 15.88 -5.53
C VAL A 286 29.54 15.93 -6.66
N THR A 287 29.77 16.77 -7.67
CA THR A 287 28.89 16.91 -8.84
C THR A 287 28.69 15.58 -9.57
N LEU A 288 29.76 14.81 -9.78
CA LEU A 288 29.69 13.48 -10.40
C LEU A 288 28.86 12.50 -9.57
N CYS A 289 29.00 12.52 -8.24
CA CYS A 289 28.23 11.68 -7.32
C CYS A 289 26.75 12.08 -7.25
N GLU A 290 26.45 13.37 -7.21
CA GLU A 290 25.08 13.90 -7.27
C GLU A 290 24.40 13.55 -8.58
N ALA A 291 25.10 13.69 -9.71
CA ALA A 291 24.58 13.29 -11.02
C ALA A 291 24.30 11.80 -11.09
N ARG A 292 25.16 10.95 -10.51
CA ARG A 292 24.88 9.51 -10.37
C ARG A 292 23.64 9.27 -9.54
N MET A 293 23.49 9.97 -8.41
CA MET A 293 22.29 9.87 -7.59
C MET A 293 21.05 10.24 -8.41
N GLY A 294 21.06 11.38 -9.12
CA GLY A 294 19.94 11.82 -9.96
C GLY A 294 19.63 10.86 -11.11
N ASN A 295 20.64 10.46 -11.87
CA ASN A 295 20.50 9.59 -13.05
C ASN A 295 20.05 8.17 -12.68
N LYS A 296 20.47 7.65 -11.52
CA LYS A 296 20.01 6.35 -11.01
C LYS A 296 18.69 6.46 -10.24
N SER A 297 18.33 7.66 -9.78
CA SER A 297 17.14 7.92 -8.98
C SER A 297 16.12 8.70 -9.80
N SER A 298 15.32 7.98 -10.58
CA SER A 298 14.05 8.50 -11.12
C SER A 298 13.00 8.74 -10.02
N ILE A 299 13.38 8.67 -8.74
CA ILE A 299 12.47 8.70 -7.60
C ILE A 299 11.68 10.01 -7.53
N GLY A 300 12.31 11.14 -7.89
CA GLY A 300 11.64 12.45 -7.92
C GLY A 300 10.56 12.49 -8.99
N VAL A 301 10.91 12.10 -10.22
CA VAL A 301 10.02 12.05 -11.38
C VAL A 301 8.89 11.05 -11.15
N SER A 302 9.20 9.82 -10.77
CA SER A 302 8.21 8.77 -10.50
C SER A 302 7.30 9.08 -9.31
N ARG A 303 7.79 9.69 -8.23
CA ARG A 303 6.95 10.13 -7.11
C ARG A 303 6.04 11.27 -7.51
N ALA A 304 6.57 12.26 -8.24
CA ALA A 304 5.76 13.37 -8.76
C ALA A 304 4.66 12.85 -9.70
N GLN A 305 5.00 11.94 -10.62
CA GLN A 305 4.04 11.28 -11.50
C GLN A 305 2.98 10.51 -10.70
N ARG A 306 3.40 9.70 -9.71
CA ARG A 306 2.47 8.97 -8.84
C ARG A 306 1.52 9.90 -8.08
N LEU A 307 2.00 11.02 -7.56
CA LEU A 307 1.16 12.02 -6.89
C LEU A 307 0.18 12.67 -7.87
N ILE A 308 0.61 12.99 -9.09
CA ILE A 308 -0.27 13.48 -10.16
C ILE A 308 -1.37 12.46 -10.45
N ASP A 309 -1.01 11.18 -10.61
CA ASP A 309 -1.95 10.11 -10.94
C ASP A 309 -3.00 9.93 -9.84
N ILE A 310 -2.58 9.95 -8.56
CA ILE A 310 -3.50 9.93 -7.42
C ILE A 310 -4.38 11.18 -7.42
N GLY A 311 -3.79 12.37 -7.60
CA GLY A 311 -4.52 13.65 -7.60
C GLY A 311 -5.57 13.75 -8.71
N ARG A 312 -5.38 13.04 -9.82
CA ARG A 312 -6.38 12.93 -10.91
C ARG A 312 -7.54 12.02 -10.56
N ARG A 313 -7.32 11.01 -9.71
CA ARG A 313 -8.36 10.08 -9.24
C ARG A 313 -9.12 10.61 -8.03
N GLY A 314 -8.48 11.43 -7.19
CA GLY A 314 -9.14 12.07 -6.06
C GLY A 314 -8.18 12.53 -4.98
N ARG A 315 -8.69 12.61 -3.75
CA ARG A 315 -7.88 12.98 -2.58
C ARG A 315 -6.87 11.88 -2.26
N LEU A 316 -5.67 12.29 -1.84
CA LEU A 316 -4.56 11.40 -1.50
C LEU A 316 -4.80 10.72 -0.14
N PRO A 317 -4.89 9.37 -0.10
CA PRO A 317 -4.81 8.64 1.16
C PRO A 317 -3.37 8.53 1.63
N MET A 318 -3.20 8.51 2.95
CA MET A 318 -1.90 8.44 3.62
C MET A 318 -1.90 7.27 4.62
N PRO A 319 -1.99 6.01 4.15
CA PRO A 319 -1.93 4.86 5.05
C PRO A 319 -0.59 4.88 5.78
N LEU A 320 -0.64 4.75 7.10
CA LEU A 320 0.54 4.66 7.95
C LEU A 320 0.81 3.18 8.25
N ASP A 321 2.06 2.78 8.12
CA ASP A 321 2.54 1.48 8.61
C ASP A 321 2.72 1.58 10.13
N ALA A 322 1.62 1.57 10.88
CA ALA A 322 1.64 1.32 12.32
C ALA A 322 1.16 -0.11 12.58
N PHE A 323 1.89 -0.80 13.47
CA PHE A 323 1.68 -2.20 13.90
C PHE A 323 2.12 -3.27 12.90
#